data_AF-A0A168GLK7-F1
#
_entry.id   AF-A0A168GLK7-F1
#
_cell.length_a   1.000
_cell.length_b   1.000
_cell.length_c   1.000
_cell.angle_alpha   90.00
_cell.angle_beta   90.00
_cell.angle_gamma   90.00
#
_symmetry.space_group_name_H-M   'P 1'
#
loop_
_entity.id
_entity.type
_entity.pdbx_description
1 polymer ?
#
loop_
_entity_poly.entity_id
_entity_poly.type
_entity_poly.pdbx_seq_one_letter_code
_entity_poly.pdbx_strand_id
1 'polypeptide(L)'
;MSNDGASASMDDEQVWYFGYGSNMKLSVMKSRGIAFLDAQAVSVPGYMLTFDVFGLPYSEPSMASVAPHESRSVVGQSKLKEPPPVHGIAYLLSFPDFRRVVGSEGGGVAYREIRVTGVKCNDATAENLTMTTLTAKYPRRPNAAPSLRYVVRLPL
;
A
#
# COMPACT_ATOMS: atom_id res chain seq x y z
N MET A 1 -26.21 -15.07 37.72
CA MET A 1 -25.88 -15.63 36.40
C MET A 1 -24.93 -14.64 35.73
N SER A 2 -23.64 -14.92 35.84
CA SER A 2 -22.55 -14.06 35.38
C SER A 2 -22.55 -14.01 33.86
N ASN A 3 -22.58 -12.81 33.29
CA ASN A 3 -22.39 -12.61 31.86
C ASN A 3 -20.90 -12.28 31.63
N ASP A 4 -20.08 -13.32 31.47
CA ASP A 4 -18.69 -13.17 31.07
C ASP A 4 -18.64 -12.89 29.56
N GLY A 5 -18.81 -11.61 29.21
CA GLY A 5 -18.51 -11.12 27.88
C GLY A 5 -17.00 -11.22 27.65
N ALA A 6 -16.57 -12.25 26.93
CA ALA A 6 -15.19 -12.40 26.50
C ALA A 6 -14.74 -11.15 25.73
N SER A 7 -13.91 -10.31 26.36
CA SER A 7 -13.18 -9.28 25.63
C SER A 7 -12.14 -10.00 24.79
N ALA A 8 -12.35 -10.08 23.48
CA ALA A 8 -11.32 -10.53 22.55
C ALA A 8 -10.03 -9.76 22.84
N SER A 9 -8.94 -10.49 23.06
CA SER A 9 -7.65 -9.85 23.33
C SER A 9 -7.23 -9.07 22.08
N MET A 10 -6.52 -7.95 22.23
CA MET A 10 -6.01 -7.20 21.06
C MET A 10 -5.10 -8.06 20.15
N ASP A 11 -4.61 -9.18 20.66
CA ASP A 11 -3.78 -10.12 19.91
C ASP A 11 -4.60 -11.00 18.93
N ASP A 12 -5.92 -11.12 19.14
CA ASP A 12 -6.83 -11.84 18.25
C ASP A 12 -7.34 -10.96 17.08
N GLU A 13 -7.08 -9.65 17.12
CA GLU A 13 -7.49 -8.73 16.06
C GLU A 13 -6.68 -8.98 14.78
N GLN A 14 -7.38 -9.04 13.65
CA GLN A 14 -6.79 -9.28 12.34
C GLN A 14 -6.96 -8.06 11.44
N VAL A 15 -5.93 -7.74 10.67
CA VAL A 15 -5.89 -6.57 9.79
C VAL A 15 -5.48 -6.99 8.39
N TRP A 16 -6.26 -6.60 7.40
CA TRP A 16 -5.84 -6.64 6.01
C TRP A 16 -4.90 -5.48 5.72
N TYR A 17 -3.62 -5.78 5.49
CA TYR A 17 -2.59 -4.82 5.11
C TYR A 17 -2.33 -4.88 3.61
N PHE A 18 -2.39 -3.74 2.92
CA PHE A 18 -2.08 -3.65 1.50
C PHE A 18 -0.64 -3.19 1.27
N GLY A 19 0.19 -4.11 0.78
CA GLY A 19 1.55 -3.84 0.35
C GLY A 19 1.60 -3.52 -1.15
N TYR A 20 2.11 -2.34 -1.48
CA TYR A 20 2.39 -1.89 -2.84
C TYR A 20 3.87 -1.44 -2.88
N GLY A 21 4.73 -2.10 -3.65
CA GLY A 21 6.19 -1.87 -3.61
C GLY A 21 6.97 -3.00 -2.93
N SER A 22 8.00 -2.68 -2.14
CA SER A 22 8.95 -3.68 -1.59
C SER A 22 8.27 -4.73 -0.70
N ASN A 23 7.23 -4.34 0.03
CA ASN A 23 6.44 -5.25 0.88
C ASN A 23 5.60 -6.27 0.08
N MET A 24 5.51 -6.18 -1.25
CA MET A 24 4.94 -7.25 -2.08
C MET A 24 5.84 -8.50 -2.12
N LYS A 25 7.12 -8.39 -1.79
CA LYS A 25 8.06 -9.51 -1.77
C LYS A 25 7.97 -10.25 -0.44
N LEU A 26 7.60 -11.53 -0.50
CA LEU A 26 7.53 -12.40 0.67
C LEU A 26 8.84 -12.43 1.48
N SER A 27 9.99 -12.37 0.81
CA SER A 27 11.30 -12.35 1.49
C SER A 27 11.50 -11.11 2.35
N VAL A 28 10.97 -9.95 1.95
CA VAL A 28 11.03 -8.70 2.71
C VAL A 28 10.18 -8.80 3.98
N MET A 29 8.95 -9.33 3.85
CA MET A 29 8.06 -9.57 4.99
C MET A 29 8.69 -10.55 5.99
N LYS A 30 9.24 -11.66 5.48
CA LYS A 30 9.93 -12.67 6.31
C LYS A 30 11.18 -12.15 7.00
N SER A 31 12.01 -11.36 6.32
CA SER A 31 13.23 -10.79 6.93
C SER A 31 12.93 -9.83 8.09
N ARG A 32 11.71 -9.26 8.11
CA ARG A 32 11.22 -8.39 9.19
C ARG A 32 10.48 -9.17 10.29
N GLY A 33 10.42 -10.50 10.19
CA GLY A 33 9.72 -11.36 11.14
C GLY A 33 8.19 -11.19 11.10
N ILE A 34 7.63 -10.77 9.96
CA ILE A 34 6.19 -10.55 9.78
C ILE A 34 5.58 -11.82 9.21
N ALA A 35 4.69 -12.45 9.98
CA ALA A 35 3.86 -13.56 9.54
C ALA A 35 2.52 -13.06 8.99
N PHE A 36 1.93 -13.81 8.05
CA PHE A 36 0.61 -13.53 7.49
C PHE A 36 -0.24 -14.81 7.48
N LEU A 37 -1.53 -14.64 7.72
CA LEU A 37 -2.55 -15.69 7.76
C LEU A 37 -3.08 -16.00 6.36
N ASP A 38 -3.15 -14.99 5.49
CA ASP A 38 -3.58 -15.10 4.09
C ASP A 38 -2.90 -14.02 3.23
N ALA A 39 -2.84 -14.23 1.92
CA ALA A 39 -2.28 -13.27 0.96
C ALA A 39 -3.05 -13.30 -0.37
N GLN A 40 -3.51 -12.15 -0.85
CA GLN A 40 -4.33 -12.04 -2.06
C GLN A 40 -3.80 -10.95 -3.00
N ALA A 41 -3.70 -11.26 -4.28
CA ALA A 41 -3.40 -10.25 -5.31
C ALA A 41 -4.63 -9.37 -5.52
N VAL A 42 -4.45 -8.05 -5.38
CA VAL A 42 -5.55 -7.09 -5.47
C VAL A 42 -5.16 -5.88 -6.31
N SER A 43 -6.16 -5.31 -6.97
CA SER A 43 -6.09 -4.01 -7.63
C SER A 43 -6.86 -3.00 -6.79
N VAL A 44 -6.39 -1.75 -6.71
CA VAL A 44 -7.02 -0.66 -5.97
C VAL A 44 -7.39 0.45 -6.96
N PRO A 45 -8.62 0.44 -7.50
CA PRO A 45 -9.11 1.50 -8.37
C PRO A 45 -9.12 2.87 -7.70
N GLY A 46 -8.93 3.93 -8.49
CA GLY A 46 -8.95 5.32 -8.00
C GLY A 46 -7.69 5.77 -7.26
N TYR A 47 -6.67 4.90 -7.16
CA TYR A 47 -5.34 5.23 -6.68
C TYR A 47 -4.30 4.95 -7.76
N MET A 48 -3.22 5.73 -7.74
CA MET A 48 -2.04 5.56 -8.58
C MET A 48 -0.76 5.46 -7.73
N LEU A 49 0.22 4.72 -8.24
CA LEU A 49 1.52 4.57 -7.60
C LEU A 49 2.36 5.80 -7.87
N THR A 50 2.98 6.37 -6.82
CA THR A 50 3.90 7.49 -6.90
C THR A 50 5.26 7.12 -6.34
N PHE A 51 6.29 7.86 -6.72
CA PHE A 51 7.68 7.67 -6.28
C PHE A 51 8.23 9.00 -5.73
N ASP A 52 7.46 9.63 -4.87
CA ASP A 52 7.66 11.00 -4.39
C ASP A 52 8.15 11.06 -2.93
N VAL A 53 8.41 9.91 -2.32
CA VAL A 53 9.00 9.81 -0.99
C VAL A 53 10.51 9.84 -1.12
N PHE A 54 11.14 10.90 -0.59
CA PHE A 54 12.59 11.03 -0.59
C PHE A 54 13.20 9.86 0.17
N GLY A 55 13.91 8.99 -0.55
CA GLY A 55 14.70 7.93 0.06
C GLY A 55 15.75 8.56 0.98
N LEU A 56 15.97 7.97 2.15
CA LEU A 56 17.22 8.21 2.86
C LEU A 56 18.36 7.92 1.88
N PRO A 57 19.36 8.81 1.74
CA PRO A 57 20.46 8.56 0.83
C PRO A 57 21.10 7.20 1.18
N TYR A 58 21.34 6.39 0.13
CA TYR A 58 22.04 5.10 0.12
C TYR A 58 21.26 3.77 0.20
N SER A 59 19.91 3.76 0.22
CA SER A 59 19.16 2.48 0.15
C SER A 59 18.28 2.32 -1.10
N GLU A 60 17.47 3.33 -1.48
CA GLU A 60 16.69 3.34 -2.73
C GLU A 60 16.49 4.79 -3.24
N PRO A 61 16.55 5.07 -4.57
CA PRO A 61 16.51 6.44 -5.10
C PRO A 61 15.15 7.14 -4.94
N SER A 62 14.05 6.41 -4.71
CA SER A 62 12.72 6.94 -4.38
C SER A 62 11.83 5.82 -3.81
N MET A 63 11.23 6.01 -2.64
CA MET A 63 10.30 5.01 -2.08
C MET A 63 8.92 5.16 -2.72
N ALA A 64 8.21 4.02 -2.88
CA ALA A 64 6.86 4.00 -3.43
C ALA A 64 5.84 4.60 -2.45
N SER A 65 4.86 5.34 -2.97
CA SER A 65 3.65 5.78 -2.26
C SER A 65 2.41 5.58 -3.13
N VAL A 66 1.23 5.82 -2.56
CA VAL A 66 -0.02 5.90 -3.33
C VAL A 66 -0.67 7.25 -3.16
N ALA A 67 -1.21 7.76 -4.27
CA ALA A 67 -2.02 8.96 -4.32
C ALA A 67 -3.38 8.66 -4.97
N PRO A 68 -4.48 9.28 -4.51
CA PRO A 68 -5.75 9.19 -5.23
C PRO A 68 -5.61 9.81 -6.62
N HIS A 69 -6.43 9.36 -7.57
CA HIS A 69 -6.55 10.03 -8.88
C HIS A 69 -6.92 11.50 -8.64
N GLU A 70 -6.09 12.45 -9.07
CA GLU A 70 -6.55 13.83 -9.17
C GLU A 70 -7.60 13.87 -10.27
N SER A 71 -8.87 14.05 -9.90
CA SER A 71 -9.94 14.39 -10.85
C SER A 71 -9.67 15.80 -11.37
N ARG A 72 -8.67 15.93 -12.24
CA ARG A 72 -8.36 17.18 -12.90
C ARG A 72 -9.22 17.25 -14.14
N SER A 73 -10.50 17.60 -13.94
CA SER A 73 -11.38 18.05 -15.02
C SER A 73 -10.86 19.40 -15.51
N VAL A 74 -9.78 19.38 -16.30
CA VAL A 74 -9.32 20.58 -17.02
C VAL A 74 -10.28 20.74 -18.19
N VAL A 75 -11.18 21.72 -18.08
CA VAL A 75 -12.06 22.16 -19.16
C VAL A 75 -11.21 22.36 -20.42
N GLY A 76 -11.44 21.54 -21.45
CA GLY A 76 -10.81 21.67 -22.77
C GLY A 76 -9.60 20.79 -23.05
N GLN A 77 -9.17 19.90 -22.15
CA GLN A 77 -8.18 18.86 -22.50
C GLN A 77 -8.89 17.52 -22.74
N SER A 78 -8.62 16.92 -23.90
CA SER A 78 -9.06 15.56 -24.27
C SER A 78 -8.88 14.61 -23.09
N LYS A 79 -9.90 13.81 -22.74
CA LYS A 79 -9.89 12.77 -21.69
C LYS A 79 -8.49 12.15 -21.59
N LEU A 80 -7.67 12.64 -20.65
CA LEU A 80 -6.43 11.97 -20.31
C LEU A 80 -6.86 10.59 -19.80
N LYS A 81 -6.34 9.53 -20.41
CA LYS A 81 -6.63 8.16 -20.00
C LYS A 81 -6.35 8.07 -18.49
N GLU A 82 -7.34 7.65 -17.71
CA GLU A 82 -7.14 7.50 -16.27
C GLU A 82 -5.89 6.64 -16.03
N PRO A 83 -5.04 7.02 -15.06
CA PRO A 83 -3.87 6.22 -14.76
C PRO A 83 -4.31 4.80 -14.35
N PRO A 84 -3.50 3.77 -14.65
CA PRO A 84 -3.85 2.41 -14.29
C PRO A 84 -3.94 2.26 -12.76
N PRO A 85 -4.85 1.41 -12.26
CA PRO A 85 -5.01 1.20 -10.83
C PRO A 85 -3.75 0.60 -10.20
N VAL A 86 -3.52 0.89 -8.93
CA VAL A 86 -2.41 0.30 -8.17
C VAL A 86 -2.67 -1.17 -7.94
N HIS A 87 -1.70 -2.02 -8.27
CA HIS A 87 -1.73 -3.44 -7.95
C HIS A 87 -0.76 -3.73 -6.81
N GLY A 88 -1.13 -4.69 -5.96
CA GLY A 88 -0.32 -5.08 -4.82
C GLY A 88 -0.80 -6.39 -4.20
N ILE A 89 -0.32 -6.65 -3.00
CA ILE A 89 -0.71 -7.82 -2.21
C ILE A 89 -1.42 -7.37 -0.94
N ALA A 90 -2.62 -7.88 -0.73
CA ALA A 90 -3.33 -7.83 0.53
C ALA A 90 -2.83 -8.96 1.42
N TYR A 91 -2.22 -8.66 2.56
CA TYR A 91 -1.84 -9.65 3.57
C TYR A 91 -2.82 -9.57 4.74
N LEU A 92 -3.38 -10.71 5.15
CA LEU A 92 -4.11 -10.80 6.41
C LEU A 92 -3.10 -11.02 7.52
N LEU A 93 -2.98 -10.06 8.43
CA LEU A 93 -1.99 -10.07 9.51
C LEU A 93 -2.67 -10.17 10.87
N SER A 94 -1.98 -10.76 11.84
CA SER A 94 -2.29 -10.52 13.24
C SER A 94 -1.99 -9.06 13.59
N PHE A 95 -2.66 -8.50 14.59
CA PHE A 95 -2.37 -7.14 15.04
C PHE A 95 -0.90 -6.93 15.48
N PRO A 96 -0.25 -7.88 16.20
CA PRO A 96 1.19 -7.79 16.47
C PRO A 96 2.07 -7.72 15.22
N ASP A 97 1.75 -8.50 14.18
CA ASP A 97 2.48 -8.47 12.91
C ASP A 97 2.25 -7.17 12.14
N PHE A 98 1.02 -6.65 12.17
CA PHE A 98 0.71 -5.33 11.61
C PHE A 98 1.52 -4.22 12.30
N ARG A 99 1.67 -4.26 13.63
CA ARG A 99 2.53 -3.31 14.36
C ARG A 99 4.01 -3.41 13.95
N ARG A 100 4.50 -4.61 13.61
CA ARG A 100 5.86 -4.79 13.08
C ARG A 100 6.01 -4.15 11.70
N VAL A 101 4.99 -4.25 10.83
CA VAL A 101 4.96 -3.52 9.54
C VAL A 101 5.14 -2.03 9.82
N VAL A 102 4.28 -1.43 10.65
CA VAL A 102 4.32 0.01 10.96
C VAL A 102 5.67 0.43 11.56
N GLY A 103 6.24 -0.38 12.46
CA GLY A 103 7.56 -0.12 13.04
C GLY A 103 8.68 -0.14 12.00
N SER A 104 8.65 -1.08 11.06
CA SER A 104 9.67 -1.22 10.00
C SER A 104 9.66 -0.10 8.96
N GLU A 105 8.53 0.59 8.79
CA GLU A 105 8.38 1.74 7.89
C GLU A 105 8.78 3.08 8.55
N GLY A 106 9.38 3.06 9.75
CA GLY A 106 9.84 4.27 10.43
C GLY A 106 8.85 4.84 11.44
N GLY A 107 8.00 4.00 12.04
CA GLY A 107 7.33 4.29 13.31
C GLY A 107 6.40 5.50 13.32
N GLY A 108 5.67 5.76 12.23
CA GLY A 108 4.64 6.82 12.18
C GLY A 108 5.18 8.26 12.03
N VAL A 109 6.49 8.44 11.86
CA VAL A 109 7.08 9.77 11.67
C VAL A 109 6.94 10.24 10.21
N ALA A 110 7.05 9.33 9.25
CA ALA A 110 7.04 9.62 7.81
C ALA A 110 5.78 9.15 7.05
N TYR A 111 4.97 8.25 7.62
CA TYR A 111 3.83 7.63 6.95
C TYR A 111 2.52 7.77 7.74
N ARG A 112 1.40 7.87 7.04
CA ARG A 112 0.02 7.92 7.53
C ARG A 112 -0.71 6.64 7.12
N GLU A 113 -1.47 6.07 8.04
CA GLU A 113 -2.41 4.99 7.76
C GLU A 113 -3.66 5.52 7.02
N ILE A 114 -4.01 4.89 5.91
CA ILE A 114 -5.24 5.14 5.16
C ILE A 114 -5.95 3.81 4.89
N ARG A 115 -7.27 3.85 4.77
CA ARG A 115 -8.06 2.72 4.30
C ARG A 115 -8.27 2.83 2.80
N VAL A 116 -8.05 1.73 2.09
CA VAL A 116 -8.26 1.60 0.65
C VAL A 116 -9.15 0.40 0.37
N THR A 117 -9.91 0.46 -0.71
CA THR A 117 -10.77 -0.63 -1.15
C THR A 117 -10.22 -1.20 -2.45
N GLY A 118 -9.94 -2.50 -2.46
CA GLY A 118 -9.43 -3.20 -3.63
C GLY A 118 -10.39 -4.28 -4.14
N VAL A 119 -10.14 -4.72 -5.36
CA VAL A 119 -10.81 -5.84 -6.03
C VAL A 119 -9.77 -6.94 -6.25
N LYS A 120 -10.10 -8.19 -5.91
CA LYS A 120 -9.18 -9.33 -6.10
C LYS A 120 -8.91 -9.55 -7.58
N CYS A 121 -7.66 -9.78 -7.96
CA CYS A 121 -7.28 -9.91 -9.37
C CYS A 121 -7.74 -11.22 -10.03
N ASN A 122 -8.02 -12.26 -9.24
CA ASN A 122 -8.30 -13.59 -9.75
C ASN A 122 -9.78 -13.83 -10.08
N ASP A 123 -10.66 -12.87 -9.79
CA ASP A 123 -12.09 -12.99 -10.07
C ASP A 123 -12.68 -11.58 -10.29
N ALA A 124 -13.11 -11.28 -11.52
CA ALA A 124 -13.69 -9.98 -11.87
C ALA A 124 -15.04 -9.71 -11.15
N THR A 125 -15.62 -10.75 -10.56
CA THR A 125 -16.80 -10.71 -9.67
C THR A 125 -16.44 -10.70 -8.18
N ALA A 126 -15.15 -10.65 -7.84
CA ALA A 126 -14.68 -10.70 -6.46
C ALA A 126 -15.25 -9.56 -5.62
N GLU A 127 -15.64 -9.93 -4.41
CA GLU A 127 -16.01 -9.00 -3.35
C GLU A 127 -14.90 -7.97 -3.09
N ASN A 128 -15.33 -6.73 -2.87
CA ASN A 128 -14.46 -5.64 -2.47
C ASN A 128 -13.77 -5.96 -1.14
N LEU A 129 -12.45 -5.81 -1.08
CA LEU A 129 -11.66 -5.97 0.12
C LEU A 129 -11.21 -4.61 0.66
N THR A 130 -11.63 -4.28 1.87
CA THR A 130 -11.14 -3.06 2.56
C THR A 130 -9.86 -3.39 3.32
N MET A 131 -8.82 -2.59 3.10
CA MET A 131 -7.48 -2.83 3.62
C MET A 131 -6.88 -1.54 4.17
N THR A 132 -5.96 -1.67 5.12
CA THR A 132 -5.14 -0.58 5.63
C THR A 132 -3.82 -0.53 4.86
N THR A 133 -3.36 0.67 4.52
CA THR A 133 -2.03 0.87 3.96
C THR A 133 -1.37 2.14 4.48
N LEU A 134 -0.07 2.26 4.22
CA LEU A 134 0.77 3.35 4.70
C LEU A 134 1.12 4.26 3.53
N THR A 135 0.70 5.53 3.55
CA THR A 135 1.04 6.55 2.55
C THR A 135 1.96 7.61 3.16
N ALA A 136 2.74 8.35 2.38
CA ALA A 136 3.65 9.34 2.94
C ALA A 136 2.90 10.54 3.55
N LYS A 137 3.38 11.03 4.70
CA LYS A 137 2.78 12.15 5.44
C LYS A 137 3.03 13.51 4.78
N TYR A 138 4.15 13.65 4.05
CA TYR A 138 4.58 14.89 3.41
C TYR A 138 5.07 14.65 1.96
N PRO A 139 4.17 14.30 1.02
CA PRO A 139 4.55 14.17 -0.39
C PRO A 139 4.98 15.53 -0.95
N ARG A 140 6.20 15.64 -1.50
CA ARG A 140 6.61 16.86 -2.22
C ARG A 140 5.98 16.85 -3.60
N ARG A 141 5.15 17.86 -3.88
CA ARG A 141 4.66 18.15 -5.23
C ARG A 141 5.51 19.28 -5.85
N PRO A 142 5.83 19.21 -7.17
CA PRO A 142 5.43 18.16 -8.12
C PRO A 142 6.18 16.84 -7.86
N ASN A 143 5.53 15.71 -8.21
CA ASN A 143 6.13 14.38 -8.10
C ASN A 143 7.54 14.40 -8.69
N ALA A 144 8.54 13.93 -7.94
CA ALA A 144 9.88 13.78 -8.47
C ALA A 144 9.83 12.81 -9.67
N ALA A 145 10.51 13.16 -10.76
CA ALA A 145 10.63 12.27 -11.90
C ALA A 145 11.27 10.94 -11.45
N PRO A 146 10.77 9.78 -11.91
CA PRO A 146 11.39 8.50 -11.60
C PRO A 146 12.86 8.51 -11.99
N SER A 147 13.72 7.89 -11.17
CA SER A 147 15.16 7.86 -11.44
C SER A 147 15.48 7.26 -12.81
N LEU A 148 16.56 7.73 -13.46
CA LEU A 148 17.01 7.24 -14.78
C LEU A 148 17.17 5.72 -14.86
N ARG A 149 17.41 5.02 -13.74
CA ARG A 149 17.45 3.54 -13.71
C ARG A 149 16.12 2.86 -14.02
N TYR A 150 14.98 3.52 -13.74
CA TYR A 150 13.64 2.97 -13.98
C TYR A 150 13.19 3.11 -15.43
N VAL A 151 13.67 4.13 -16.14
CA VAL A 151 13.28 4.41 -17.54
C VAL A 151 13.97 3.46 -18.52
N VAL A 152 15.15 2.94 -18.19
CA VAL A 152 16.01 2.15 -19.13
C VAL A 152 15.57 0.68 -19.25
N ARG A 153 14.52 0.22 -18.56
CA ARG A 153 14.06 -1.19 -18.60
C ARG A 153 12.66 -1.39 -19.19
N LEU A 154 12.03 -0.37 -19.76
CA LEU A 154 10.83 -0.58 -20.58
C LEU A 154 11.27 -0.88 -22.01
N PRO A 155 11.10 -2.12 -22.53
CA PRO A 155 11.25 -2.34 -23.97
C PRO A 155 10.14 -1.55 -24.69
N LEU A 156 10.54 -0.85 -25.75
CA LEU A 156 9.63 -0.22 -26.72
C LEU A 156 8.71 -1.25 -27.37
#